data_AF-A0A6G1REZ2-F1
#
_entry.id   AF-A0A6G1REZ2-F1
#
_cell.length_a   1.000
_cell.length_b   1.000
_cell.length_c   1.000
_cell.angle_alpha   90.00
_cell.angle_beta   90.00
_cell.angle_gamma   90.00
#
_symmetry.space_group_name_H-M   'P 1'
#
loop_
_entity.id
_entity.type
_entity.pdbx_description
1 polymer ?
#
loop_
_entity_poly.entity_id
_entity_poly.type
_entity_poly.pdbx_seq_one_letter_code
_entity_poly.pdbx_strand_id
1 'polypeptide(L)'
;GKYLSIMPLGAIHLEFHSSGNHYVWRKVTSTVHNIIVGKLWIDQSGEIEIVNHKSKDKCQLKFTPYSYFSRDVPRKVTGVVSDADGKAHYVMSGTWDEKMECSKIVQSSHGSSSTEGKQKTVYQTLSPKVLWKKYPLPENAENMYFFSDLALTLNEPEERVAPTDSRLRPDQRLMESGRWDEANVEKQRLEEKQRAVRRRREAEAVEALEEGKDYEGYIPLWFERKVDAVTGELICVYKGGYWEAKDKQDWSMCPDIF
;
A
#
# COMPACT_ATOMS: atom_id res chain seq x y z
N GLY A 1 -7.10 -14.99 16.13
CA GLY A 1 -6.54 -15.71 17.30
C GLY A 1 -5.03 -15.80 17.21
N LYS A 2 -4.47 -16.58 16.27
CA LYS A 2 -3.01 -16.79 16.14
C LYS A 2 -2.30 -15.88 15.11
N TYR A 3 -3.09 -15.12 14.35
CA TYR A 3 -2.61 -14.21 13.32
C TYR A 3 -3.44 -12.92 13.32
N LEU A 4 -2.86 -11.87 12.74
CA LEU A 4 -3.50 -10.61 12.39
C LEU A 4 -3.54 -10.49 10.87
N SER A 5 -4.72 -10.28 10.29
CA SER A 5 -4.87 -10.03 8.85
C SER A 5 -5.10 -8.55 8.58
N ILE A 6 -4.35 -8.02 7.63
CA ILE A 6 -4.38 -6.63 7.19
C ILE A 6 -4.89 -6.64 5.74
N MET A 7 -6.06 -6.07 5.53
CA MET A 7 -6.73 -5.99 4.22
C MET A 7 -6.77 -4.53 3.78
N PRO A 8 -5.81 -4.07 2.96
CA PRO A 8 -5.82 -2.70 2.47
C PRO A 8 -7.04 -2.48 1.56
N LEU A 9 -7.82 -1.45 1.85
CA LEU A 9 -8.96 -1.04 1.03
C LEU A 9 -8.56 0.12 0.10
N GLY A 10 -9.22 0.20 -1.04
CA GLY A 10 -9.02 1.25 -2.04
C GLY A 10 -8.14 0.82 -3.22
N ALA A 11 -8.46 1.39 -4.38
CA ALA A 11 -7.70 1.20 -5.60
C ALA A 11 -6.43 2.08 -5.64
N ILE A 12 -5.40 1.59 -6.34
CA ILE A 12 -4.19 2.34 -6.67
C ILE A 12 -4.25 2.73 -8.13
N HIS A 13 -3.93 3.98 -8.42
CA HIS A 13 -3.91 4.54 -9.76
C HIS A 13 -2.45 4.87 -10.14
N LEU A 14 -2.03 4.44 -11.34
CA LEU A 14 -0.77 4.83 -11.95
C LEU A 14 -1.06 5.37 -13.36
N GLU A 15 -0.78 6.64 -13.57
CA GLU A 15 -0.97 7.29 -14.86
C GLU A 15 0.37 7.71 -15.47
N PHE A 16 0.63 7.26 -16.69
CA PHE A 16 1.77 7.72 -17.47
C PHE A 16 1.33 8.88 -18.36
N HIS A 17 1.61 10.12 -17.94
CA HIS A 17 1.11 11.32 -18.64
C HIS A 17 1.53 11.39 -20.11
N SER A 18 2.73 10.90 -20.46
CA SER A 18 3.24 10.94 -21.84
C SER A 18 2.49 10.00 -22.79
N SER A 19 2.06 8.83 -22.31
CA SER A 19 1.34 7.85 -23.13
C SER A 19 -0.17 7.84 -22.87
N GLY A 20 -0.64 8.47 -21.79
CA GLY A 20 -2.02 8.37 -21.29
C GLY A 20 -2.41 6.96 -20.82
N ASN A 21 -1.44 6.06 -20.57
CA ASN A 21 -1.78 4.76 -20.00
C ASN A 21 -2.15 4.94 -18.53
N HIS A 22 -3.31 4.40 -18.15
CA HIS A 22 -3.83 4.48 -16.79
C HIS A 22 -4.04 3.08 -16.25
N TYR A 23 -3.23 2.68 -15.26
CA TYR A 23 -3.28 1.38 -14.61
C TYR A 23 -4.00 1.48 -13.27
N VAL A 24 -4.91 0.54 -13.02
CA VAL A 24 -5.63 0.44 -11.74
C VAL A 24 -5.52 -0.98 -11.18
N TRP A 25 -5.25 -1.09 -9.88
CA TRP A 25 -5.22 -2.36 -9.16
C TRP A 25 -5.51 -2.19 -7.66
N ARG A 26 -5.63 -3.31 -6.94
CA ARG A 26 -5.78 -3.36 -5.47
C ARG A 26 -4.66 -4.20 -4.85
N LYS A 27 -4.34 -3.94 -3.58
CA LYS A 27 -3.33 -4.72 -2.84
C LYS A 27 -3.92 -6.04 -2.36
N VAL A 28 -3.04 -7.05 -2.23
CA VAL A 28 -3.37 -8.31 -1.56
C VAL A 28 -3.43 -8.16 -0.04
N THR A 29 -3.98 -9.17 0.62
CA THR A 29 -4.01 -9.29 2.08
C THR A 29 -2.61 -9.61 2.61
N SER A 30 -2.21 -8.95 3.69
CA SER A 30 -1.03 -9.30 4.47
C SER A 30 -1.45 -10.01 5.76
N THR A 31 -0.77 -11.09 6.12
CA THR A 31 -1.03 -11.84 7.37
C THR A 31 0.22 -11.84 8.23
N VAL A 32 0.11 -11.34 9.46
CA VAL A 32 1.14 -11.42 10.48
C VAL A 32 0.86 -12.66 11.33
N HIS A 33 1.74 -13.64 11.25
CA HIS A 33 1.62 -14.90 11.99
C HIS A 33 2.32 -14.80 13.35
N ASN A 34 1.95 -15.72 14.25
CA ASN A 34 2.57 -15.89 15.57
C ASN A 34 2.40 -14.69 16.52
N ILE A 35 1.28 -13.97 16.44
CA ILE A 35 1.02 -12.77 17.26
C ILE A 35 0.94 -13.04 18.78
N ILE A 36 0.80 -14.30 19.19
CA ILE A 36 0.77 -14.71 20.61
C ILE A 36 2.07 -15.39 21.03
N VAL A 37 2.53 -16.40 20.26
CA VAL A 37 3.72 -17.21 20.60
C VAL A 37 4.51 -17.52 19.34
N GLY A 38 5.84 -17.39 19.42
CA GLY A 38 6.79 -17.69 18.37
C GLY A 38 7.35 -16.44 17.69
N LYS A 39 8.27 -16.64 16.73
CA LYS A 39 8.82 -15.52 15.94
C LYS A 39 7.74 -14.99 14.99
N LEU A 40 7.48 -13.68 15.05
CA LEU A 40 6.59 -13.01 14.10
C LEU A 40 7.13 -13.12 12.68
N TRP A 41 6.24 -13.34 11.73
CA TRP A 41 6.57 -13.30 10.31
C TRP A 41 5.36 -12.90 9.49
N ILE A 42 5.62 -12.36 8.29
CA ILE A 42 4.60 -11.84 7.39
C ILE A 42 4.50 -12.73 6.16
N ASP A 43 3.26 -12.99 5.76
CA ASP A 43 2.91 -13.53 4.46
C ASP A 43 2.00 -12.57 3.69
N GLN A 44 2.02 -12.66 2.36
CA GLN A 44 1.07 -11.97 1.50
C GLN A 44 0.38 -12.99 0.61
N SER A 45 -0.95 -12.92 0.53
CA SER A 45 -1.73 -13.86 -0.25
C SER A 45 -2.98 -13.25 -0.86
N GLY A 46 -3.39 -13.80 -2.00
CA GLY A 46 -4.52 -13.32 -2.78
C GLY A 46 -4.16 -13.11 -4.24
N GLU A 47 -5.04 -12.45 -4.98
CA GLU A 47 -4.87 -12.16 -6.39
C GLU A 47 -4.92 -10.65 -6.62
N ILE A 48 -4.03 -10.16 -7.49
CA ILE A 48 -4.03 -8.77 -7.99
C ILE A 48 -4.35 -8.84 -9.47
N GLU A 49 -5.33 -8.06 -9.91
CA GLU A 49 -5.51 -7.75 -11.32
C GLU A 49 -5.12 -6.28 -11.54
N ILE A 50 -4.09 -6.08 -12.37
CA ILE A 50 -3.67 -4.76 -12.85
C ILE A 50 -4.26 -4.56 -14.23
N VAL A 51 -5.10 -3.55 -14.40
CA VAL A 51 -5.79 -3.28 -15.66
C VAL A 51 -5.31 -1.96 -16.23
N ASN A 52 -4.86 -1.94 -17.48
CA ASN A 52 -4.68 -0.71 -18.24
C ASN A 52 -6.03 -0.25 -18.81
N HIS A 53 -6.58 0.85 -18.32
CA HIS A 53 -7.88 1.36 -18.77
C HIS A 53 -7.85 1.97 -20.17
N LYS A 54 -6.66 2.24 -20.74
CA LYS A 54 -6.47 2.68 -22.13
C LYS A 54 -6.37 1.51 -23.10
N SER A 55 -5.36 0.65 -22.96
CA SER A 55 -5.14 -0.47 -23.90
C SER A 55 -5.98 -1.72 -23.61
N LYS A 56 -6.58 -1.81 -22.42
CA LYS A 56 -7.28 -2.99 -21.88
C LYS A 56 -6.40 -4.21 -21.63
N ASP A 57 -5.07 -4.06 -21.71
CA ASP A 57 -4.14 -5.08 -21.25
C ASP A 57 -4.33 -5.35 -19.75
N LYS A 58 -4.12 -6.61 -19.36
CA LYS A 58 -4.27 -7.07 -17.98
C LYS A 58 -3.03 -7.81 -17.52
N CYS A 59 -2.66 -7.62 -16.27
CA CYS A 59 -1.69 -8.45 -15.57
C CYS A 59 -2.37 -9.07 -14.34
N GLN A 60 -2.51 -10.39 -14.33
CA GLN A 60 -3.07 -11.14 -13.21
C GLN A 60 -1.92 -11.77 -12.43
N LEU A 61 -1.75 -11.36 -11.18
CA LEU A 61 -0.74 -11.87 -10.25
C LEU A 61 -1.43 -12.65 -9.14
N LYS A 62 -0.90 -13.82 -8.82
CA LYS A 62 -1.33 -14.69 -7.72
C LYS A 62 -0.22 -14.82 -6.70
N PHE A 63 -0.52 -14.41 -5.48
CA PHE A 63 0.32 -14.56 -4.30
C PHE A 63 -0.11 -15.84 -3.59
N THR A 64 0.73 -16.88 -3.69
CA THR A 64 0.43 -18.19 -3.12
C THR A 64 0.56 -18.13 -1.60
N PRO A 65 -0.52 -18.40 -0.84
CA PRO A 65 -0.44 -18.41 0.62
C PRO A 65 0.53 -19.49 1.10
N TYR A 66 1.24 -19.19 2.18
CA TYR A 66 2.07 -20.17 2.85
C TYR A 66 1.24 -21.38 3.30
N SER A 67 1.76 -22.58 3.05
CA SER A 67 1.16 -23.84 3.51
C SER A 67 2.25 -24.85 3.84
N TYR A 68 2.17 -25.44 5.03
CA TYR A 68 3.12 -26.46 5.50
C TYR A 68 3.13 -27.73 4.63
N PHE A 69 2.01 -28.01 3.95
CA PHE A 69 1.87 -29.19 3.09
C PHE A 69 2.23 -28.91 1.63
N SER A 70 2.49 -27.64 1.28
CA SER A 70 2.85 -27.29 -0.09
C SER A 70 4.32 -27.58 -0.37
N ARG A 71 4.61 -28.03 -1.60
CA ARG A 71 5.98 -28.11 -2.14
C ARG A 71 6.42 -26.81 -2.82
N ASP A 72 5.54 -25.81 -2.89
CA ASP A 72 5.88 -24.51 -3.47
C ASP A 72 6.86 -23.76 -2.59
N VAL A 73 7.70 -22.95 -3.24
CA VAL A 73 8.55 -21.97 -2.56
C VAL A 73 7.65 -21.01 -1.77
N PRO A 74 7.93 -20.72 -0.48
CA PRO A 74 7.21 -19.70 0.26
C PRO A 74 7.25 -18.35 -0.46
N ARG A 75 6.22 -17.51 -0.27
CA ARG A 75 6.15 -16.15 -0.86
C ARG A 75 6.11 -16.10 -2.38
N LYS A 76 5.83 -17.25 -3.01
CA LYS A 76 5.74 -17.38 -4.45
C LYS A 76 4.66 -16.47 -5.02
N VAL A 77 5.05 -15.76 -6.08
CA VAL A 77 4.15 -14.99 -6.93
C VAL A 77 4.26 -15.55 -8.34
N THR A 78 3.10 -15.79 -8.96
CA THR A 78 3.01 -16.16 -10.39
C THR A 78 2.03 -15.24 -11.07
N GLY A 79 2.20 -15.00 -12.36
CA GLY A 79 1.21 -14.23 -13.09
C GLY A 79 1.25 -14.37 -14.59
N VAL A 80 0.27 -13.76 -15.23
CA VAL A 80 0.12 -13.75 -16.69
C VAL A 80 -0.25 -12.33 -17.12
N VAL A 81 0.42 -11.86 -18.17
CA VAL A 81 0.07 -10.61 -18.86
C VAL A 81 -0.62 -10.97 -20.17
N SER A 82 -1.83 -10.45 -20.36
CA SER A 82 -2.64 -10.64 -21.56
C SER A 82 -3.03 -9.31 -22.19
N ASP A 83 -3.25 -9.31 -23.49
CA ASP A 83 -3.82 -8.17 -24.20
C ASP A 83 -5.34 -8.05 -23.98
N ALA A 84 -5.94 -7.05 -24.62
CA ALA A 84 -7.38 -6.79 -24.62
C ALA A 84 -8.23 -8.00 -25.06
N ASP A 85 -7.71 -8.83 -25.96
CA ASP A 85 -8.39 -10.01 -26.51
C ASP A 85 -8.23 -11.24 -25.59
N GLY A 86 -7.50 -11.09 -24.47
CA GLY A 86 -7.23 -12.17 -23.52
C GLY A 86 -6.09 -13.09 -23.96
N LYS A 87 -5.36 -12.76 -25.03
CA LYS A 87 -4.20 -13.55 -25.46
C LYS A 87 -3.03 -13.27 -24.53
N ALA A 88 -2.52 -14.33 -23.91
CA ALA A 88 -1.36 -14.25 -23.03
C ALA A 88 -0.06 -13.99 -23.82
N HIS A 89 0.70 -12.98 -23.39
CA HIS A 89 2.00 -12.61 -23.99
C HIS A 89 3.19 -12.86 -23.07
N TYR A 90 2.98 -12.79 -21.75
CA TYR A 90 4.05 -13.02 -20.78
C TYR A 90 3.57 -13.84 -19.59
N VAL A 91 4.46 -14.66 -19.05
CA VAL A 91 4.32 -15.28 -17.73
C VAL A 91 5.28 -14.58 -16.78
N MET A 92 4.83 -14.33 -15.55
CA MET A 92 5.62 -13.76 -14.48
C MET A 92 5.80 -14.79 -13.37
N SER A 93 6.98 -14.81 -12.75
CA SER A 93 7.25 -15.68 -11.60
C SER A 93 8.32 -15.09 -10.70
N GLY A 94 8.24 -15.39 -9.41
CA GLY A 94 9.24 -14.97 -8.44
C GLY A 94 8.77 -15.15 -7.01
N THR A 95 9.41 -14.43 -6.09
CA THR A 95 8.96 -14.27 -4.72
C THR A 95 8.89 -12.78 -4.39
N TRP A 96 7.81 -12.36 -3.72
CA TRP A 96 7.58 -10.93 -3.46
C TRP A 96 8.64 -10.29 -2.55
N ASP A 97 9.42 -11.10 -1.84
CA ASP A 97 10.48 -10.66 -0.93
C ASP A 97 11.89 -10.74 -1.52
N GLU A 98 12.09 -11.24 -2.74
CA GLU A 98 13.44 -11.40 -3.30
C GLU A 98 13.58 -10.96 -4.74
N LYS A 99 12.79 -11.51 -5.68
CA LYS A 99 12.91 -11.18 -7.10
C LYS A 99 11.65 -11.50 -7.89
N MET A 100 11.44 -10.77 -8.98
CA MET A 100 10.40 -11.03 -9.99
C MET A 100 11.01 -11.08 -11.38
N GLU A 101 10.63 -12.10 -12.14
CA GLU A 101 11.07 -12.36 -13.51
C GLU A 101 9.86 -12.45 -14.45
N CYS A 102 10.08 -12.17 -15.73
CA CYS A 102 9.09 -12.42 -16.78
C CYS A 102 9.69 -13.20 -17.95
N SER A 103 8.86 -14.04 -18.56
CA SER A 103 9.21 -14.82 -19.74
C SER A 103 8.19 -14.57 -20.84
N LYS A 104 8.66 -14.22 -22.04
CA LYS A 104 7.80 -14.03 -23.21
C LYS A 104 7.24 -15.38 -23.68
N ILE A 105 5.94 -15.45 -23.92
CA ILE A 105 5.27 -16.63 -24.43
C ILE A 105 5.50 -16.72 -25.94
N VAL A 106 5.88 -17.92 -26.40
CA VAL A 106 6.07 -18.23 -27.83
C VAL A 106 4.89 -19.05 -28.35
N GLN A 107 4.44 -20.03 -27.56
CA GLN A 107 3.29 -20.88 -27.87
C GLN A 107 2.51 -21.19 -26.59
N SER A 108 1.19 -21.32 -26.73
CA SER A 108 0.29 -21.75 -25.67
C SER A 108 -0.43 -23.02 -26.11
N SER A 109 -0.41 -24.06 -25.27
CA SER A 109 -1.19 -25.28 -25.48
C SER A 109 -2.10 -25.54 -24.28
N HIS A 110 -3.25 -26.14 -24.52
CA HIS A 110 -4.13 -26.62 -23.45
C HIS A 110 -3.65 -28.01 -23.02
N GLY A 111 -3.22 -28.16 -21.77
CA GLY A 111 -2.88 -29.46 -21.22
C GLY A 111 -4.10 -30.38 -21.09
N SER A 112 -3.89 -31.69 -21.17
CA SER A 112 -4.91 -32.69 -20.85
C SER A 112 -5.33 -32.58 -19.38
N SER A 113 -6.61 -32.84 -19.09
CA SER A 113 -7.22 -32.61 -17.78
C SER A 113 -6.47 -33.31 -16.65
N SER A 114 -5.96 -32.54 -15.69
CA SER A 114 -5.64 -33.08 -14.37
C SER A 114 -6.94 -33.46 -13.65
N THR A 115 -6.86 -34.45 -12.77
CA THR A 115 -7.94 -35.04 -11.94
C THR A 115 -8.73 -34.05 -11.07
N GLU A 116 -8.43 -32.75 -11.14
CA GLU A 116 -9.09 -31.65 -10.41
C GLU A 116 -9.92 -30.71 -11.31
N GLY A 117 -10.18 -31.07 -12.57
CA GLY A 117 -11.16 -30.35 -13.41
C GLY A 117 -10.76 -28.95 -13.91
N LYS A 118 -9.59 -28.42 -13.54
CA LYS A 118 -9.03 -27.19 -14.11
C LYS A 118 -8.08 -27.51 -15.26
N GLN A 119 -8.43 -27.10 -16.48
CA GLN A 119 -7.50 -27.15 -17.61
C GLN A 119 -6.28 -26.28 -17.30
N LYS A 120 -5.09 -26.89 -17.26
CA LYS A 120 -3.84 -26.17 -17.02
C LYS A 120 -3.25 -25.78 -18.37
N THR A 121 -3.31 -24.49 -18.70
CA THR A 121 -2.62 -23.97 -19.89
C THR A 121 -1.11 -24.10 -19.68
N VAL A 122 -0.43 -24.69 -20.67
CA VAL A 122 1.02 -24.84 -20.69
C VAL A 122 1.59 -23.81 -21.65
N TYR A 123 2.46 -22.95 -21.14
CA TYR A 123 3.14 -21.93 -21.94
C TYR A 123 4.56 -22.38 -22.27
N GLN A 124 4.91 -22.39 -23.55
CA GLN A 124 6.29 -22.43 -23.98
C GLN A 124 6.82 -21.00 -24.00
N THR A 125 7.94 -20.77 -23.30
CA THR A 125 8.46 -19.42 -23.06
C THR A 125 9.92 -19.31 -23.44
N LEU A 126 10.36 -18.08 -23.73
CA LEU A 126 11.78 -17.74 -23.83
C LEU A 126 12.44 -17.70 -22.44
N SER A 127 13.76 -17.57 -22.41
CA SER A 127 14.51 -17.41 -21.17
C SER A 127 13.96 -16.26 -20.31
N PRO A 128 13.82 -16.44 -18.99
CA PRO A 128 13.33 -15.40 -18.10
C PRO A 128 14.24 -14.17 -18.08
N LYS A 129 13.63 -12.99 -17.99
CA LYS A 129 14.29 -11.70 -17.74
C LYS A 129 13.90 -11.19 -16.37
N VAL A 130 14.88 -10.77 -15.57
CA VAL A 130 14.63 -10.12 -14.27
C VAL A 130 13.99 -8.75 -14.48
N LEU A 131 12.86 -8.52 -13.82
CA LEU A 131 12.15 -7.23 -13.80
C LEU A 131 12.43 -6.44 -12.52
N TRP A 132 12.54 -7.14 -11.39
CA TRP A 132 12.78 -6.54 -10.09
C TRP A 132 13.59 -7.49 -9.21
N LYS A 133 14.43 -6.92 -8.36
CA LYS A 133 15.16 -7.62 -7.31
C LYS A 133 15.15 -6.74 -6.06
N LYS A 134 14.98 -7.37 -4.90
CA LYS A 134 15.08 -6.71 -3.60
C LYS A 134 16.45 -6.07 -3.42
N TYR A 135 16.47 -4.84 -2.93
CA TYR A 135 17.69 -4.20 -2.42
C TYR A 135 18.13 -4.88 -1.12
N PRO A 136 19.45 -5.13 -0.95
CA PRO A 136 19.96 -5.65 0.31
C PRO A 136 19.58 -4.70 1.46
N LEU A 137 19.42 -5.27 2.66
CA LEU A 137 19.27 -4.46 3.85
C LEU A 137 20.64 -3.86 4.23
N PRO A 138 20.66 -2.68 4.88
CA PRO A 138 21.90 -2.13 5.42
C PRO A 138 22.53 -3.05 6.46
N GLU A 139 23.82 -2.87 6.70
CA GLU A 139 24.51 -3.56 7.79
C GLU A 139 23.85 -3.23 9.14
N ASN A 140 23.74 -4.24 10.02
CA ASN A 140 23.12 -4.14 11.35
C ASN A 140 21.62 -3.78 11.33
N ALA A 141 20.89 -4.05 10.23
CA ALA A 141 19.46 -3.77 10.12
C ALA A 141 18.62 -4.37 11.27
N GLU A 142 19.05 -5.47 11.89
CA GLU A 142 18.44 -6.07 13.08
C GLU A 142 18.37 -5.12 14.29
N ASN A 143 19.28 -4.15 14.37
CA ASN A 143 19.30 -3.11 15.40
C ASN A 143 18.46 -1.88 15.01
N MET A 144 17.92 -1.86 13.79
CA MET A 144 17.20 -0.73 13.19
C MET A 144 15.86 -1.17 12.61
N TYR A 145 15.12 -2.02 13.34
CA TYR A 145 13.78 -2.51 12.98
C TYR A 145 13.70 -3.23 11.61
N PHE A 146 14.83 -3.73 11.09
CA PHE A 146 14.98 -4.27 9.74
C PHE A 146 14.54 -3.31 8.63
N PHE A 147 14.72 -2.00 8.84
CA PHE A 147 14.44 -0.99 7.84
C PHE A 147 15.35 -1.11 6.61
N SER A 148 14.78 -0.84 5.44
CA SER A 148 15.55 -0.62 4.21
C SER A 148 16.22 0.75 4.25
N ASP A 149 17.20 0.98 3.38
CA ASP A 149 17.83 2.31 3.23
C ASP A 149 16.79 3.40 2.97
N LEU A 150 15.80 3.12 2.12
CA LEU A 150 14.70 4.06 1.88
C LEU A 150 13.91 4.34 3.16
N ALA A 151 13.59 3.33 3.96
CA ALA A 151 12.81 3.54 5.19
C ALA A 151 13.59 4.37 6.22
N LEU A 152 14.92 4.25 6.28
CA LEU A 152 15.78 5.06 7.13
C LEU A 152 15.76 6.55 6.76
N THR A 153 15.57 6.89 5.48
CA THR A 153 15.53 8.30 5.04
C THR A 153 14.17 8.97 5.18
N LEU A 154 13.08 8.19 5.38
CA LEU A 154 11.72 8.75 5.40
C LEU A 154 11.48 9.75 6.54
N ASN A 155 12.13 9.56 7.70
CA ASN A 155 11.95 10.43 8.87
C ASN A 155 13.18 11.28 9.20
N GLU A 156 14.14 11.37 8.27
CA GLU A 156 15.25 12.32 8.37
C GLU A 156 14.71 13.76 8.44
N PRO A 157 15.22 14.63 9.34
CA PRO A 157 14.77 16.01 9.44
C PRO A 157 14.88 16.75 8.11
N GLU A 158 13.82 17.45 7.73
CA GLU A 158 13.76 18.29 6.53
C GLU A 158 13.27 19.67 6.96
N GLU A 159 14.00 20.70 6.59
CA GLU A 159 13.56 22.08 6.82
C GLU A 159 12.33 22.40 5.97
N ARG A 160 11.64 23.50 6.30
CA ARG A 160 10.61 24.07 5.42
C ARG A 160 9.39 23.18 5.17
N VAL A 161 9.18 22.13 5.95
CA VAL A 161 7.98 21.27 5.92
C VAL A 161 6.81 21.90 6.67
N ALA A 162 5.59 21.43 6.39
CA ALA A 162 4.40 21.86 7.12
C ALA A 162 4.51 21.49 8.61
N PRO A 163 3.91 22.26 9.53
CA PRO A 163 3.89 21.93 10.96
C PRO A 163 3.18 20.60 11.27
N THR A 164 2.41 20.07 10.31
CA THR A 164 1.72 18.78 10.40
C THR A 164 2.52 17.61 9.83
N ASP A 165 3.76 17.83 9.36
CA ASP A 165 4.60 16.78 8.78
C ASP A 165 5.03 15.77 9.86
N SER A 166 5.00 14.47 9.52
CA SER A 166 5.33 13.40 10.48
C SER A 166 6.75 13.50 11.06
N ARG A 167 7.69 14.16 10.37
CA ARG A 167 9.05 14.39 10.88
C ARG A 167 9.10 15.24 12.14
N LEU A 168 8.08 16.08 12.34
CA LEU A 168 7.91 16.95 13.49
C LEU A 168 7.10 16.30 14.60
N ARG A 169 6.60 15.07 14.40
CA ARG A 169 5.79 14.36 15.38
C ARG A 169 6.66 13.95 16.59
N PRO A 170 6.42 14.51 17.80
CA PRO A 170 7.40 14.47 18.88
C PRO A 170 7.59 13.08 19.51
N ASP A 171 6.51 12.31 19.67
CA ASP A 171 6.57 10.93 20.21
C ASP A 171 7.46 10.02 19.33
N GLN A 172 7.29 10.10 18.01
CA GLN A 172 8.07 9.34 17.04
C GLN A 172 9.55 9.77 17.05
N ARG A 173 9.85 11.08 17.17
CA ARG A 173 11.24 11.57 17.25
C ARG A 173 11.94 11.12 18.53
N LEU A 174 11.24 11.17 19.65
CA LEU A 174 11.75 10.69 20.94
C LEU A 174 12.03 9.18 20.89
N MET A 175 11.13 8.41 20.26
CA MET A 175 11.31 6.97 20.04
C MET A 175 12.56 6.67 19.20
N GLU A 176 12.75 7.38 18.09
CA GLU A 176 13.96 7.24 17.25
C GLU A 176 15.25 7.61 18.00
N SER A 177 15.16 8.52 18.97
CA SER A 177 16.28 8.91 19.83
C SER A 177 16.49 7.97 21.02
N GLY A 178 15.72 6.88 21.13
CA GLY A 178 15.78 5.93 22.24
C GLY A 178 15.18 6.43 23.56
N ARG A 179 14.48 7.58 23.56
CA ARG A 179 13.86 8.20 24.74
C ARG A 179 12.45 7.67 24.96
N TRP A 180 12.34 6.39 25.30
CA TRP A 180 11.08 5.64 25.33
C TRP A 180 10.03 6.19 26.32
N ASP A 181 10.43 6.55 27.53
CA ASP A 181 9.48 7.03 28.54
C ASP A 181 8.85 8.37 28.11
N GLU A 182 9.67 9.28 27.59
CA GLU A 182 9.21 10.58 27.08
C GLU A 182 8.34 10.41 25.83
N ALA A 183 8.72 9.48 24.93
CA ALA A 183 7.92 9.15 23.76
C ALA A 183 6.50 8.67 24.16
N ASN A 184 6.39 7.86 25.21
CA ASN A 184 5.10 7.38 25.71
C ASN A 184 4.24 8.52 26.30
N VAL A 185 4.86 9.45 27.04
CA VAL A 185 4.17 10.63 27.57
C VAL A 185 3.65 11.52 26.43
N GLU A 186 4.50 11.82 25.46
CA GLU A 186 4.11 12.62 24.30
C GLU A 186 3.04 11.93 23.46
N LYS A 187 3.13 10.61 23.26
CA LYS A 187 2.11 9.82 22.58
C LYS A 187 0.75 9.97 23.25
N GLN A 188 0.70 9.84 24.58
CA GLN A 188 -0.55 9.99 25.32
C GLN A 188 -1.14 11.39 25.16
N ARG A 189 -0.31 12.44 25.27
CA ARG A 189 -0.74 13.84 25.08
C ARG A 189 -1.32 14.06 23.68
N LEU A 190 -0.66 13.58 22.63
CA LEU A 190 -1.10 13.69 21.24
C LEU A 190 -2.44 12.98 21.00
N GLU A 191 -2.55 11.73 21.46
CA GLU A 191 -3.78 10.96 21.29
C GLU A 191 -4.96 11.55 22.08
N GLU A 192 -4.70 12.12 23.27
CA GLU A 192 -5.71 12.81 24.07
C GLU A 192 -6.16 14.12 23.40
N LYS A 193 -5.24 14.92 22.85
CA LYS A 193 -5.55 16.12 22.04
C LYS A 193 -6.44 15.74 20.86
N GLN A 194 -6.08 14.69 20.11
CA GLN A 194 -6.87 14.21 18.99
C GLN A 194 -8.27 13.70 19.42
N ARG A 195 -8.35 12.94 20.52
CA ARG A 195 -9.63 12.46 21.09
C ARG A 195 -10.53 13.61 21.55
N ALA A 196 -9.96 14.66 22.15
CA ALA A 196 -10.72 15.84 22.55
C ALA A 196 -11.31 16.60 21.36
N VAL A 197 -10.52 16.83 20.30
CA VAL A 197 -11.00 17.46 19.06
C VAL A 197 -12.10 16.64 18.40
N ARG A 198 -11.94 15.30 18.37
CA ARG A 198 -12.98 14.40 17.83
C ARG A 198 -14.29 14.51 18.61
N ARG A 199 -14.24 14.44 19.94
CA ARG A 199 -15.44 14.56 20.79
C ARG A 199 -16.16 15.89 20.60
N ARG A 200 -15.41 16.99 20.44
CA ARG A 200 -15.99 18.31 20.17
C ARG A 200 -16.76 18.32 18.85
N ARG A 201 -16.15 17.82 17.77
CA ARG A 201 -16.79 17.72 16.46
C ARG A 201 -18.04 16.85 16.47
N GLU A 202 -18.00 15.72 17.18
CA GLU A 202 -19.17 14.85 17.36
C GLU A 202 -20.30 15.57 18.10
N ALA A 203 -19.99 16.36 19.14
CA ALA A 203 -21.00 17.16 19.85
C ALA A 203 -21.58 18.26 18.96
N GLU A 204 -20.74 19.00 18.22
CA GLU A 204 -21.18 20.02 17.26
C GLU A 204 -22.08 19.44 16.17
N ALA A 205 -21.78 18.22 15.70
CA ALA A 205 -22.61 17.52 14.71
C ALA A 205 -23.99 17.14 15.26
N VAL A 206 -24.06 16.72 16.52
CA VAL A 206 -25.33 16.39 17.21
C VAL A 206 -26.16 17.65 17.41
N GLU A 207 -25.55 18.73 17.90
CA GLU A 207 -26.21 20.02 18.10
C GLU A 207 -26.78 20.58 16.78
N ALA A 208 -25.98 20.55 15.71
CA ALA A 208 -26.44 20.98 14.38
C ALA A 208 -27.64 20.14 13.89
N LEU A 209 -27.63 18.82 14.13
CA LEU A 209 -28.74 17.94 13.78
C LEU A 209 -30.02 18.26 14.57
N GLU A 210 -29.90 18.53 15.87
CA GLU A 210 -31.02 18.92 16.74
C GLU A 210 -31.62 20.28 16.33
N GLU A 211 -30.78 21.21 15.87
CA GLU A 211 -31.19 22.52 15.38
C GLU A 211 -31.64 22.51 13.90
N GLY A 212 -31.59 21.37 13.22
CA GLY A 212 -31.93 21.25 11.80
C GLY A 212 -30.97 22.00 10.87
N LYS A 213 -29.72 22.23 11.29
CA LYS A 213 -28.65 22.86 10.52
C LYS A 213 -27.79 21.81 9.81
N ASP A 214 -27.27 22.16 8.65
CA ASP A 214 -26.26 21.36 7.97
C ASP A 214 -24.92 21.43 8.73
N TYR A 215 -24.30 20.27 8.98
CA TYR A 215 -22.97 20.17 9.58
C TYR A 215 -21.94 19.72 8.55
N GLU A 216 -21.00 20.59 8.23
CA GLU A 216 -19.81 20.21 7.47
C GLU A 216 -18.81 19.53 8.43
N GLY A 217 -18.68 18.21 8.29
CA GLY A 217 -17.68 17.44 9.02
C GLY A 217 -16.24 17.81 8.65
N TYR A 218 -15.26 17.13 9.24
CA TYR A 218 -13.85 17.41 8.98
C TYR A 218 -13.49 17.29 7.48
N ILE A 219 -12.98 18.39 6.93
CA ILE A 219 -12.49 18.49 5.55
C ILE A 219 -10.96 18.43 5.53
N PRO A 220 -10.33 17.45 4.86
CA PRO A 220 -8.89 17.40 4.69
C PRO A 220 -8.35 18.64 3.94
N LEU A 221 -7.21 19.16 4.39
CA LEU A 221 -6.68 20.42 3.87
C LEU A 221 -6.16 20.31 2.42
N TRP A 222 -5.48 19.21 2.08
CA TRP A 222 -4.77 19.05 0.80
C TRP A 222 -5.46 18.09 -0.18
N PHE A 223 -6.55 17.46 0.25
CA PHE A 223 -7.28 16.46 -0.52
C PHE A 223 -8.78 16.72 -0.45
N GLU A 224 -9.49 16.31 -1.49
CA GLU A 224 -10.95 16.34 -1.55
C GLU A 224 -11.50 14.94 -1.83
N ARG A 225 -12.72 14.66 -1.35
CA ARG A 225 -13.40 13.39 -1.63
C ARG A 225 -14.11 13.47 -2.97
N LYS A 226 -13.87 12.51 -3.86
CA LYS A 226 -14.51 12.40 -5.18
C LYS A 226 -14.87 10.95 -5.45
N VAL A 227 -15.93 10.74 -6.26
CA VAL A 227 -16.23 9.41 -6.80
C VAL A 227 -15.27 9.16 -7.96
N ASP A 228 -14.48 8.10 -7.86
CA ASP A 228 -13.57 7.69 -8.91
C ASP A 228 -14.35 7.26 -10.15
N ALA A 229 -14.07 7.88 -11.29
CA ALA A 229 -14.78 7.60 -12.54
C ALA A 229 -14.52 6.18 -13.06
N VAL A 230 -13.42 5.56 -12.65
CA VAL A 230 -13.00 4.23 -13.14
C VAL A 230 -13.57 3.11 -12.30
N THR A 231 -13.54 3.24 -10.97
CA THR A 231 -13.95 2.19 -10.03
C THR A 231 -15.31 2.44 -9.39
N GLY A 232 -15.83 3.67 -9.44
CA GLY A 232 -17.05 4.08 -8.74
C GLY A 232 -16.88 4.22 -7.22
N GLU A 233 -15.66 4.06 -6.69
CA GLU A 233 -15.38 4.17 -5.26
C GLU A 233 -15.17 5.63 -4.83
N LEU A 234 -15.45 5.94 -3.56
CA LEU A 234 -15.09 7.24 -3.00
C LEU A 234 -13.59 7.28 -2.69
N ILE A 235 -12.86 8.15 -3.40
CA ILE A 235 -11.41 8.34 -3.26
C ILE A 235 -11.08 9.74 -2.75
N CYS A 236 -9.86 9.91 -2.20
CA CYS A 236 -9.30 11.21 -1.85
C CYS A 236 -8.35 11.65 -2.96
N VAL A 237 -8.69 12.72 -3.68
CA VAL A 237 -7.89 13.28 -4.77
C VAL A 237 -7.13 14.50 -4.26
N TYR A 238 -5.87 14.62 -4.66
CA TYR A 238 -5.08 15.82 -4.36
C TYR A 238 -5.71 17.03 -5.05
N LYS A 239 -6.08 18.06 -4.29
CA LYS A 239 -6.75 19.26 -4.82
C LYS A 239 -5.81 20.43 -5.11
N GLY A 240 -4.50 20.25 -4.92
CA GLY A 240 -3.52 21.33 -4.99
C GLY A 240 -3.28 22.03 -3.65
N GLY A 241 -2.41 23.03 -3.64
CA GLY A 241 -2.19 23.95 -2.52
C GLY A 241 -1.03 23.58 -1.61
N TYR A 242 -0.73 22.28 -1.42
CA TYR A 242 0.36 21.87 -0.53
C TYR A 242 1.73 22.36 -1.04
N TRP A 243 2.04 22.14 -2.31
CA TRP A 243 3.35 22.49 -2.87
C TRP A 243 3.50 23.99 -3.00
N GLU A 244 2.43 24.70 -3.36
CA GLU A 244 2.41 26.17 -3.43
C GLU A 244 2.58 26.81 -2.05
N ALA A 245 1.96 26.23 -1.00
CA ALA A 245 2.17 26.61 0.39
C ALA A 245 3.62 26.34 0.83
N LYS A 246 4.19 25.18 0.45
CA LYS A 246 5.59 24.85 0.70
C LYS A 246 6.54 25.84 0.02
N ASP A 247 6.30 26.19 -1.23
CA ASP A 247 7.16 27.13 -1.96
C ASP A 247 7.15 28.52 -1.30
N LYS A 248 5.96 28.98 -0.91
CA LYS A 248 5.77 30.28 -0.23
C LYS A 248 6.11 30.28 1.26
N GLN A 249 6.32 29.11 1.86
CA GLN A 249 6.45 28.93 3.31
C GLN A 249 5.26 29.49 4.09
N ASP A 250 4.05 29.36 3.54
CA ASP A 250 2.82 29.80 4.19
C ASP A 250 2.02 28.60 4.71
N TRP A 251 2.13 28.37 6.02
CA TRP A 251 1.43 27.30 6.73
C TRP A 251 0.25 27.80 7.55
N SER A 252 -0.24 29.01 7.29
CA SER A 252 -1.34 29.62 8.06
C SER A 252 -2.63 28.77 8.08
N MET A 253 -2.84 27.97 7.04
CA MET A 253 -3.98 27.05 6.95
C MET A 253 -3.79 25.73 7.71
N CYS A 254 -2.56 25.39 8.11
CA CYS A 254 -2.28 24.13 8.78
C CYS A 254 -2.78 24.15 10.23
N PRO A 255 -3.51 23.12 10.68
CA PRO A 255 -3.91 23.00 12.06
C PRO A 255 -2.72 22.66 12.96
N ASP A 256 -2.80 23.07 14.23
CA ASP A 256 -1.90 22.60 15.28
C ASP A 256 -2.35 21.21 15.79
N ILE A 257 -1.63 20.18 15.38
CA ILE A 257 -1.96 18.77 15.66
C ILE A 257 -0.95 18.07 16.58
N PHE A 258 0.17 18.73 16.90
CA PHE A 258 1.18 18.17 17.80
C PHE A 258 1.12 18.79 19.19
#